data_AF-A0A357TBF8-F1
#
_entry.id   AF-A0A357TBF8-F1
#
_cell.length_a   1.000
_cell.length_b   1.000
_cell.length_c   1.000
_cell.angle_alpha   90.00
_cell.angle_beta   90.00
_cell.angle_gamma   90.00
#
_symmetry.space_group_name_H-M   'P 1'
#
loop_
_entity.id
_entity.type
_entity.pdbx_description
1 polymer ?
#
loop_
_entity_poly.entity_id
_entity_poly.type
_entity_poly.pdbx_seq_one_letter_code
_entity_poly.pdbx_strand_id
1 'polypeptide(L)'
;MMSIPLIKSAVFRILGGLGTVNLLDWAVLIFVLLGAFRGYRRGLLAGIMGFVGYIFSASLAGYFTPQAVAWAEKRGIFVNWAFQFFESCFNPTSAAGTGFSQTDLSLWSMHGEGMMGILKFLQEMFSRPPGELEAITKVFYREITAAAVSMMVFSVLLVFFIFLVRFMIRVLQNGMRGTFLGTLNRIGGFIAGGAVNAFLSLLFFFILTPFLAVGAAAHQGILYNFYELFKESVFVSYLFKFLSSVKGGF
;
A
#
# COMPACT_ATOMS: atom_id res chain seq x y z
N MET A 1 -12.13 -55.43 -18.35
CA MET A 1 -11.31 -54.38 -18.97
C MET A 1 -12.22 -53.20 -19.28
N MET A 2 -12.34 -52.28 -18.33
CA MET A 2 -13.26 -51.14 -18.39
C MET A 2 -12.55 -49.96 -19.08
N SER A 3 -13.26 -49.32 -19.99
CA SER A 3 -12.73 -48.42 -21.00
C SER A 3 -12.24 -47.09 -20.41
N ILE A 4 -10.97 -46.77 -20.69
CA ILE A 4 -10.25 -45.54 -20.34
C ILE A 4 -10.70 -44.23 -21.08
N PRO A 5 -11.48 -44.22 -22.18
CA PRO A 5 -11.71 -42.98 -22.94
C PRO A 5 -12.69 -41.99 -22.28
N LEU A 6 -13.52 -42.41 -21.33
CA LEU A 6 -14.47 -41.51 -20.66
C LEU A 6 -13.81 -40.52 -19.69
N ILE A 7 -12.71 -40.91 -19.03
CA ILE A 7 -12.01 -40.05 -18.08
C ILE A 7 -11.26 -38.92 -18.80
N LYS A 8 -10.67 -39.20 -19.97
CA LYS A 8 -9.95 -38.18 -20.75
C LYS A 8 -10.88 -37.06 -21.27
N SER A 9 -12.11 -37.40 -21.67
CA SER A 9 -13.09 -36.42 -22.15
C SER A 9 -13.57 -35.47 -21.03
N ALA A 10 -13.81 -36.01 -19.82
CA ALA A 10 -14.22 -35.20 -18.67
C ALA A 10 -13.10 -34.25 -18.20
N VAL A 11 -11.86 -34.74 -18.14
CA VAL A 11 -10.70 -33.90 -17.76
C VAL A 11 -10.44 -32.81 -18.80
N PHE A 12 -10.58 -33.10 -20.09
CA PHE A 12 -10.39 -32.12 -21.15
C PHE A 12 -11.51 -31.06 -21.21
N ARG A 13 -12.75 -31.39 -20.82
CA ARG A 13 -13.83 -30.39 -20.68
C ARG A 13 -13.65 -29.49 -19.46
N ILE A 14 -13.15 -30.03 -18.35
CA ILE A 14 -12.84 -29.23 -17.16
C ILE A 14 -11.63 -28.31 -17.43
N LEU A 15 -10.65 -28.78 -18.21
CA LEU A 15 -9.47 -27.97 -18.57
C LEU A 15 -9.72 -27.03 -19.76
N GLY A 16 -10.55 -27.40 -20.73
CA GLY A 16 -10.86 -26.58 -21.91
C GLY A 16 -11.86 -25.44 -21.65
N GLY A 17 -12.58 -25.48 -20.52
CA GLY A 17 -13.43 -24.39 -20.04
C GLY A 17 -12.69 -23.33 -19.20
N LEU A 18 -11.42 -23.59 -18.84
CA LEU A 18 -10.53 -22.56 -18.31
C LEU A 18 -10.08 -21.73 -19.51
N GLY A 19 -10.93 -20.79 -19.94
CA GLY A 19 -10.51 -19.70 -20.84
C GLY A 19 -9.19 -19.13 -20.34
N THR A 20 -8.31 -18.72 -21.27
CA THR A 20 -6.95 -18.28 -21.01
C THR A 20 -6.88 -17.45 -19.73
N VAL A 21 -6.44 -18.09 -18.63
CA VAL A 21 -6.45 -17.46 -17.31
C VAL A 21 -5.53 -16.26 -17.39
N ASN A 22 -6.07 -15.08 -17.06
CA ASN A 22 -5.34 -13.83 -17.16
C ASN A 22 -4.06 -13.91 -16.32
N LEU A 23 -2.97 -13.33 -16.83
CA LEU A 23 -1.69 -13.25 -16.11
C LEU A 23 -1.85 -12.62 -14.72
N LEU A 24 -2.77 -11.66 -14.58
CA LEU A 24 -3.07 -11.01 -13.30
C LEU A 24 -3.66 -12.01 -12.29
N ASP A 25 -4.57 -12.88 -12.72
CA ASP A 25 -5.19 -13.89 -11.86
C ASP A 25 -4.15 -14.90 -11.36
N TRP A 26 -3.21 -15.31 -12.23
CA TRP A 26 -2.08 -16.14 -11.83
C TRP A 26 -1.16 -15.45 -10.84
N ALA A 27 -0.86 -14.16 -11.04
CA ALA A 27 -0.04 -13.39 -10.12
C ALA A 27 -0.69 -13.29 -8.74
N VAL A 28 -2.00 -13.03 -8.67
CA VAL A 28 -2.77 -12.99 -7.42
C VAL A 28 -2.76 -14.37 -6.75
N LEU A 29 -3.03 -15.44 -7.49
CA LEU A 29 -3.03 -16.80 -6.96
C LEU A 29 -1.66 -17.17 -6.35
N ILE A 30 -0.57 -16.89 -7.07
CA ILE A 30 0.80 -17.12 -6.58
C ILE A 30 1.04 -16.30 -5.31
N PHE A 31 0.61 -15.04 -5.29
CA PHE A 31 0.78 -14.17 -4.12
C PHE A 31 0.02 -14.69 -2.88
N VAL A 32 -1.21 -15.18 -3.08
CA VAL A 32 -2.02 -15.79 -2.02
C VAL A 32 -1.38 -17.09 -1.53
N LEU A 33 -0.93 -17.95 -2.44
CA LEU A 33 -0.24 -19.21 -2.10
C LEU A 33 1.07 -18.98 -1.36
N LEU A 34 1.86 -17.98 -1.76
CA LEU A 34 3.06 -17.57 -1.05
C LEU A 34 2.73 -17.08 0.37
N GLY A 35 1.62 -16.35 0.52
CA GLY A 35 1.08 -15.94 1.82
C GLY A 35 0.73 -17.12 2.70
N ALA A 36 -0.01 -18.07 2.15
CA ALA A 36 -0.40 -19.29 2.85
C ALA A 36 0.82 -20.12 3.26
N PHE A 37 1.79 -20.30 2.37
CA PHE A 37 3.02 -21.04 2.66
C PHE A 37 3.86 -20.35 3.74
N ARG A 38 4.00 -19.01 3.67
CA ARG A 38 4.68 -18.23 4.70
C ARG A 38 3.95 -18.29 6.04
N GLY A 39 2.62 -18.27 6.00
CA GLY A 39 1.74 -18.42 7.15
C GLY A 39 1.90 -19.77 7.81
N TYR A 40 1.97 -20.86 7.03
CA TYR A 40 2.21 -22.22 7.54
C TYR A 40 3.51 -22.32 8.35
N ARG A 41 4.60 -21.71 7.84
CA ARG A 41 5.90 -21.70 8.52
C ARG A 41 5.89 -20.89 9.82
N ARG A 42 5.10 -19.81 9.88
CA ARG A 42 5.02 -18.92 11.06
C ARG A 42 4.01 -19.40 12.10
N GLY A 43 2.94 -20.05 11.66
CA GLY A 43 1.79 -20.42 12.48
C GLY A 43 0.74 -19.30 12.61
N LEU A 44 -0.47 -19.70 13.03
CA LEU A 44 -1.67 -18.89 13.20
C LEU A 44 -1.45 -17.76 14.20
N LEU A 45 -0.97 -18.08 15.40
CA LEU A 45 -0.75 -17.11 16.47
C LEU A 45 0.25 -16.03 16.03
N ALA A 46 1.31 -16.42 15.32
CA ALA A 46 2.26 -15.48 14.73
C ALA A 46 1.61 -14.59 13.67
N GLY A 47 0.72 -15.16 12.85
CA GLY A 47 -0.04 -14.44 11.84
C GLY A 47 -0.97 -13.40 12.46
N ILE A 48 -1.82 -13.82 13.41
CA ILE A 48 -2.79 -12.95 14.08
C ILE A 48 -2.07 -11.86 14.88
N MET A 49 -1.11 -12.22 15.73
CA MET A 49 -0.35 -11.24 16.50
C MET A 49 0.45 -10.30 15.60
N GLY A 50 0.97 -10.81 14.48
CA GLY A 50 1.64 -9.98 13.48
C GLY A 50 0.68 -8.98 12.84
N PHE A 51 -0.51 -9.44 12.43
CA PHE A 51 -1.53 -8.60 11.81
C PHE A 51 -2.06 -7.52 12.76
N VAL A 52 -2.48 -7.90 13.96
CA VAL A 52 -2.88 -6.97 15.02
C VAL A 52 -1.72 -6.04 15.36
N GLY A 53 -0.51 -6.57 15.42
CA GLY A 53 0.72 -5.82 15.60
C GLY A 53 0.96 -4.75 14.54
N TYR A 54 0.67 -5.03 13.27
CA TYR A 54 0.75 -4.06 12.19
C TYR A 54 -0.28 -2.95 12.33
N ILE A 55 -1.54 -3.29 12.62
CA ILE A 55 -2.61 -2.30 12.85
C ILE A 55 -2.23 -1.41 14.04
N PHE A 56 -1.79 -2.02 15.13
CA PHE A 56 -1.35 -1.32 16.32
C PHE A 56 -0.14 -0.42 16.04
N SER A 57 0.88 -0.92 15.33
CA SER A 57 2.07 -0.14 14.96
C SER A 57 1.73 1.04 14.04
N ALA A 58 0.83 0.84 13.07
CA ALA A 58 0.36 1.91 12.19
C ALA A 58 -0.43 2.97 12.95
N SER A 59 -1.30 2.54 13.88
CA SER A 59 -2.07 3.44 14.74
C SER A 59 -1.15 4.27 15.64
N LEU A 60 -0.16 3.63 16.28
CA LEU A 60 0.83 4.33 17.10
C LEU A 60 1.72 5.25 16.26
N ALA A 61 2.18 4.80 15.10
CA ALA A 61 2.97 5.63 14.19
C ALA A 61 2.17 6.87 13.77
N GLY A 62 0.91 6.72 13.36
CA GLY A 62 0.03 7.84 13.02
C GLY A 62 -0.17 8.80 14.19
N TYR A 63 -0.41 8.27 15.39
CA TYR A 63 -0.60 9.05 16.60
C TYR A 63 0.66 9.85 17.01
N PHE A 64 1.85 9.26 16.91
CA PHE A 64 3.11 9.88 17.32
C PHE A 64 3.80 10.70 16.23
N THR A 65 3.44 10.54 14.95
CA THR A 65 4.01 11.30 13.84
C THR A 65 3.97 12.82 14.06
N PRO A 66 2.84 13.47 14.42
CA PRO A 66 2.84 14.93 14.59
C PRO A 66 3.78 15.40 15.70
N GLN A 67 3.90 14.63 16.79
CA GLN A 67 4.82 14.94 17.89
C GLN A 67 6.28 14.77 17.46
N ALA A 68 6.58 13.71 16.70
CA ALA A 68 7.91 13.43 16.20
C ALA A 68 8.35 14.46 15.15
N VAL A 69 7.44 14.90 14.26
CA VAL A 69 7.70 15.98 13.29
C VAL A 69 7.97 17.30 14.01
N ALA A 70 7.15 17.70 14.96
CA ALA A 70 7.37 18.93 15.73
C ALA A 70 8.69 18.90 16.52
N TRP A 71 9.07 17.73 17.05
CA TRP A 71 10.37 17.54 17.70
C TRP A 71 11.53 17.65 16.70
N ALA A 72 11.38 17.05 15.51
CA ALA A 72 12.35 17.10 14.43
C ALA A 72 12.57 18.52 13.89
N GLU A 73 11.50 19.30 13.72
CA GLU A 73 11.53 20.69 13.28
C GLU A 73 12.31 21.56 14.26
N LYS A 74 12.06 21.42 15.57
CA LYS A 74 12.80 22.15 16.62
C LYS A 74 14.32 21.90 16.57
N ARG A 75 14.75 20.75 16.05
CA ARG A 75 16.16 20.39 15.92
C ARG A 75 16.76 20.77 14.56
N GLY A 76 15.94 21.18 13.59
CA GLY A 76 16.38 21.55 12.23
C GLY A 76 16.97 20.40 11.40
N ILE A 77 16.93 19.15 11.90
CA ILE A 77 17.63 18.00 11.28
C ILE A 77 17.01 17.65 9.92
N PHE A 78 15.68 17.55 9.86
CA PHE A 78 14.99 17.06 8.67
C PHE A 78 14.76 18.15 7.61
N VAL A 79 14.52 19.39 8.02
CA VAL A 79 14.25 20.49 7.08
C VAL A 79 15.48 20.74 6.21
N ASN A 80 16.67 20.82 6.82
CA ASN A 80 17.91 21.07 6.08
C ASN A 80 18.27 19.89 5.16
N TRP A 81 18.12 18.65 5.64
CA TRP A 81 18.38 17.47 4.82
C TRP A 81 17.39 17.32 3.66
N ALA A 82 16.09 17.48 3.92
CA ALA A 82 15.06 17.39 2.88
C ALA A 82 15.26 18.48 1.83
N PHE A 83 15.56 19.71 2.26
CA PHE A 83 15.86 20.81 1.34
C PHE A 83 17.03 20.46 0.40
N GLN A 84 18.16 20.02 0.96
CA GLN A 84 19.32 19.60 0.16
C GLN A 84 18.99 18.45 -0.79
N PHE A 85 18.23 17.46 -0.33
CA PHE A 85 17.82 16.34 -1.15
C PHE A 85 16.93 16.78 -2.32
N PHE A 86 15.88 17.56 -2.07
CA PHE A 86 14.98 18.06 -3.11
C PHE A 86 15.69 19.01 -4.07
N GLU A 87 16.54 19.90 -3.57
CA GLU A 87 17.36 20.78 -4.42
C GLU A 87 18.26 19.94 -5.35
N SER A 88 18.90 18.89 -4.84
CA SER A 88 19.74 18.00 -5.65
C SER A 88 18.97 17.16 -6.68
N CYS A 89 17.72 16.77 -6.38
CA CYS A 89 16.91 15.95 -7.27
C CYS A 89 16.16 16.75 -8.34
N PHE A 90 15.75 17.99 -8.05
CA PHE A 90 14.83 18.76 -8.90
C PHE A 90 15.44 20.03 -9.50
N ASN A 91 16.64 20.44 -9.08
CA ASN A 91 17.30 21.63 -9.58
C ASN A 91 18.66 21.31 -10.22
N PRO A 92 18.69 20.72 -11.44
CA PRO A 92 19.95 20.46 -12.12
C PRO A 92 20.65 21.74 -12.65
N THR A 93 20.00 22.92 -12.61
CA THR A 93 20.48 24.10 -13.37
C THR A 93 20.27 25.48 -12.73
N SER A 94 19.63 25.63 -11.57
CA SER A 94 19.53 26.97 -10.96
C SER A 94 20.81 27.34 -10.22
N ALA A 95 21.34 28.51 -10.56
CA ALA A 95 22.52 29.08 -9.92
C ALA A 95 22.27 29.17 -8.41
N ALA A 96 23.15 28.54 -7.63
CA ALA A 96 23.18 28.58 -6.17
C ALA A 96 22.97 30.01 -5.66
N GLY A 97 21.86 30.29 -4.95
CA GLY A 97 21.72 31.56 -4.24
C GLY A 97 20.32 32.03 -3.89
N THR A 98 19.25 31.64 -4.61
CA THR A 98 17.90 32.08 -4.23
C THR A 98 17.25 31.09 -3.28
N GLY A 99 17.72 31.10 -2.03
CA GLY A 99 17.15 30.31 -0.95
C GLY A 99 15.67 30.63 -0.73
N PHE A 100 14.87 29.59 -0.48
CA PHE A 100 13.46 29.75 -0.11
C PHE A 100 13.37 30.41 1.28
N SER A 101 12.61 31.50 1.42
CA SER A 101 12.43 32.18 2.71
C SER A 101 11.66 31.28 3.67
N GLN A 102 12.31 30.85 4.77
CA GLN A 102 11.79 29.93 5.78
C GLN A 102 10.71 30.54 6.71
N THR A 103 10.28 31.78 6.51
CA THR A 103 9.79 32.62 7.61
C THR A 103 8.35 32.41 8.10
N ASP A 104 7.49 31.59 7.47
CA ASP A 104 6.15 31.32 8.03
C ASP A 104 5.69 29.89 7.76
N LEU A 105 6.27 28.95 8.53
CA LEU A 105 6.11 27.50 8.38
C LEU A 105 5.12 26.93 9.40
N SER A 106 3.84 27.31 9.34
CA SER A 106 2.79 26.67 10.14
C SER A 106 2.28 25.40 9.43
N LEU A 107 3.04 24.30 9.56
CA LEU A 107 2.78 22.95 9.02
C LEU A 107 1.44 22.33 9.50
N TRP A 108 0.73 23.00 10.41
CA TRP A 108 -0.38 22.45 11.19
C TRP A 108 -1.77 22.81 10.68
N SER A 109 -1.91 23.83 9.81
CA SER A 109 -3.24 24.30 9.39
C SER A 109 -3.96 23.41 8.37
N MET A 110 -3.32 22.37 7.83
CA MET A 110 -3.91 21.47 6.82
C MET A 110 -4.20 20.04 7.31
N HIS A 111 -4.07 19.76 8.61
CA HIS A 111 -4.22 18.41 9.18
C HIS A 111 -5.64 17.80 9.07
N GLY A 112 -6.62 18.52 8.51
CA GLY A 112 -8.01 18.07 8.38
C GLY A 112 -8.44 17.55 6.99
N GLU A 113 -7.75 17.90 5.89
CA GLU A 113 -8.29 17.62 4.54
C GLU A 113 -7.70 16.39 3.81
N GLY A 114 -6.65 15.76 4.34
CA GLY A 114 -6.10 14.51 3.82
C GLY A 114 -5.75 14.52 2.31
N MET A 115 -5.73 13.34 1.68
CA MET A 115 -5.51 13.16 0.23
C MET A 115 -6.51 13.94 -0.64
N MET A 116 -7.69 14.26 -0.10
CA MET A 116 -8.73 14.97 -0.83
C MET A 116 -8.38 16.46 -1.00
N GLY A 117 -7.70 17.06 -0.02
CA GLY A 117 -7.13 18.40 -0.14
C GLY A 117 -6.06 18.47 -1.24
N ILE A 118 -5.19 17.47 -1.32
CA ILE A 118 -4.16 17.38 -2.37
C ILE A 118 -4.79 17.26 -3.77
N LEU A 119 -5.82 16.42 -3.91
CA LEU A 119 -6.53 16.27 -5.19
C LEU A 119 -7.27 17.55 -5.61
N LYS A 120 -7.93 18.22 -4.68
CA LYS A 120 -8.58 19.52 -4.94
C LYS A 120 -7.55 20.58 -5.32
N PHE A 121 -6.43 20.64 -4.61
CA PHE A 121 -5.33 21.55 -4.91
C PHE A 121 -4.75 21.29 -6.31
N LEU A 122 -4.49 20.03 -6.68
CA LEU A 122 -4.03 19.68 -8.02
C LEU A 122 -5.06 20.09 -9.09
N GLN A 123 -6.34 19.81 -8.86
CA GLN A 123 -7.42 20.18 -9.78
C GLN A 123 -7.53 21.71 -9.97
N GLU A 124 -7.43 22.47 -8.89
CA GLU A 124 -7.44 23.93 -8.94
C GLU A 124 -6.18 24.47 -9.63
N MET A 125 -5.03 23.83 -9.41
CA MET A 125 -3.76 24.17 -10.06
C MET A 125 -3.83 24.00 -11.59
N PHE A 126 -4.40 22.90 -12.07
CA PHE A 126 -4.59 22.66 -13.51
C PHE A 126 -5.60 23.61 -14.16
N SER A 127 -6.40 24.32 -13.36
CA SER A 127 -7.44 25.24 -13.84
C SER A 127 -6.97 26.71 -13.94
N ARG A 128 -5.77 27.06 -13.46
CA ARG A 128 -5.25 28.44 -13.44
C ARG A 128 -4.39 28.80 -14.66
N PRO A 129 -4.38 30.09 -15.08
CA PRO A 129 -3.58 30.55 -16.21
C PRO A 129 -2.06 30.52 -15.92
N PRO A 130 -1.22 30.31 -16.94
CA PRO A 130 0.21 30.01 -16.79
C PRO A 130 1.09 31.15 -16.22
N GLY A 131 0.55 32.37 -16.06
CA GLY A 131 1.28 33.51 -15.51
C GLY A 131 1.50 33.46 -13.98
N GLU A 132 0.75 32.62 -13.25
CA GLU A 132 0.87 32.49 -11.78
C GLU A 132 1.78 31.33 -11.33
N LEU A 133 2.42 30.63 -12.28
CA LEU A 133 3.17 29.38 -12.02
C LEU A 133 4.33 29.54 -11.02
N GLU A 134 4.93 30.73 -10.91
CA GLU A 134 6.08 30.95 -10.01
C GLU A 134 5.68 31.03 -8.53
N ALA A 135 4.52 31.61 -8.20
CA ALA A 135 3.99 31.60 -6.84
C ALA A 135 3.45 30.21 -6.46
N ILE A 136 2.82 29.54 -7.43
CA ILE A 136 2.22 28.21 -7.26
C ILE A 136 3.29 27.14 -7.04
N THR A 137 4.40 27.19 -7.78
CA THR A 137 5.52 26.25 -7.62
C THR A 137 6.09 26.32 -6.22
N LYS A 138 6.27 27.52 -5.64
CA LYS A 138 6.77 27.67 -4.27
C LYS A 138 5.84 27.04 -3.23
N VAL A 139 4.53 27.22 -3.36
CA VAL A 139 3.54 26.60 -2.46
C VAL A 139 3.50 25.09 -2.64
N PHE A 140 3.58 24.60 -3.87
CA PHE A 140 3.59 23.18 -4.19
C PHE A 140 4.83 22.46 -3.65
N TYR A 141 6.03 23.02 -3.86
CA TYR A 141 7.27 22.47 -3.32
C TYR A 141 7.21 22.39 -1.79
N ARG A 142 6.69 23.44 -1.14
CA ARG A 142 6.51 23.47 0.30
C ARG A 142 5.59 22.34 0.79
N GLU A 143 4.45 22.14 0.13
CA GLU A 143 3.49 21.11 0.52
C GLU A 143 4.06 19.70 0.31
N ILE A 144 4.75 19.48 -0.82
CA ILE A 144 5.42 18.21 -1.10
C ILE A 144 6.53 17.93 -0.08
N THR A 145 7.35 18.92 0.26
CA THR A 145 8.42 18.75 1.24
C THR A 145 7.84 18.42 2.63
N ALA A 146 6.80 19.13 3.07
CA ALA A 146 6.13 18.86 4.33
C ALA A 146 5.51 17.45 4.38
N ALA A 147 4.83 17.05 3.31
CA ALA A 147 4.26 15.72 3.17
C ALA A 147 5.36 14.65 3.14
N ALA A 148 6.45 14.87 2.40
CA ALA A 148 7.57 13.94 2.29
C ALA A 148 8.27 13.73 3.64
N VAL A 149 8.52 14.80 4.40
CA VAL A 149 9.09 14.72 5.76
C VAL A 149 8.15 13.95 6.69
N SER A 150 6.85 14.26 6.65
CA SER A 150 5.84 13.55 7.46
C SER A 150 5.77 12.07 7.11
N MET A 151 5.79 11.71 5.83
CA MET A 151 5.83 10.32 5.36
C MET A 151 7.11 9.62 5.79
N MET A 152 8.26 10.31 5.75
CA MET A 152 9.54 9.77 6.19
C MET A 152 9.54 9.48 7.69
N VAL A 153 9.10 10.44 8.52
CA VAL A 153 9.00 10.28 9.97
C VAL A 153 8.01 9.17 10.32
N PHE A 154 6.83 9.17 9.70
CA PHE A 154 5.85 8.09 9.85
C PHE A 154 6.45 6.73 9.49
N SER A 155 7.19 6.63 8.38
CA SER A 155 7.82 5.37 7.94
C SER A 155 8.87 4.87 8.95
N VAL A 156 9.70 5.77 9.49
CA VAL A 156 10.69 5.43 10.52
C VAL A 156 10.00 4.94 11.80
N LEU A 157 8.98 5.65 12.28
CA LEU A 157 8.19 5.24 13.45
C LEU A 157 7.49 3.90 13.22
N LEU A 158 6.89 3.72 12.05
CA LEU A 158 6.21 2.48 11.67
C LEU A 158 7.18 1.30 11.71
N VAL A 159 8.36 1.44 11.10
CA VAL A 159 9.40 0.39 11.13
C VAL A 159 9.86 0.11 12.56
N PHE A 160 10.05 1.14 13.38
CA PHE A 160 10.42 1.01 14.78
C PHE A 160 9.37 0.23 15.59
N PHE A 161 8.09 0.61 15.49
CA PHE A 161 7.01 -0.10 16.19
C PHE A 161 6.82 -1.52 15.68
N ILE A 162 6.89 -1.76 14.37
CA ILE A 162 6.85 -3.11 13.79
C ILE A 162 7.99 -3.97 14.36
N PHE A 163 9.19 -3.40 14.46
CA PHE A 163 10.34 -4.09 15.04
C PHE A 163 10.08 -4.46 16.50
N LEU A 164 9.58 -3.52 17.30
CA LEU A 164 9.27 -3.73 18.71
C LEU A 164 8.20 -4.81 18.92
N VAL A 165 7.10 -4.75 18.15
CA VAL A 165 6.04 -5.77 18.22
C VAL A 165 6.56 -7.13 17.78
N ARG A 166 7.33 -7.21 16.69
CA ARG A 166 7.94 -8.47 16.24
C ARG A 166 8.90 -9.05 17.26
N PHE A 167 9.67 -8.20 17.94
CA PHE A 167 10.56 -8.61 19.01
C PHE A 167 9.77 -9.24 20.16
N MET A 168 8.69 -8.59 20.61
CA MET A 168 7.79 -9.13 21.64
C MET A 168 7.16 -10.47 21.24
N ILE A 169 6.64 -10.57 20.01
CA ILE A 169 6.05 -11.82 19.50
C ILE A 169 7.09 -12.94 19.48
N ARG A 170 8.32 -12.65 19.08
CA ARG A 170 9.41 -13.65 19.03
C ARG A 170 9.74 -14.18 20.43
N VAL A 171 9.80 -13.29 21.43
CA VAL A 171 10.02 -13.68 22.83
C VAL A 171 8.89 -14.60 23.30
N LEU A 172 7.63 -14.25 23.03
CA LEU A 172 6.46 -15.05 23.42
C LEU A 172 6.44 -16.44 22.76
N GLN A 173 6.84 -16.52 21.49
CA GLN A 173 6.79 -17.76 20.71
C GLN A 173 7.87 -18.77 21.07
N ASN A 174 9.03 -18.31 21.56
CA ASN A 174 10.10 -19.23 21.97
C ASN A 174 9.65 -20.17 23.09
N GLY A 175 8.67 -19.78 23.92
CA GLY A 175 8.12 -20.63 24.99
C GLY A 175 7.19 -21.76 24.54
N MET A 176 6.66 -21.76 23.30
CA MET A 176 5.61 -22.70 22.87
C MET A 176 6.10 -23.81 21.93
N ARG A 177 7.40 -23.90 21.65
CA ARG A 177 7.94 -24.89 20.71
C ARG A 177 7.87 -26.30 21.30
N GLY A 178 7.24 -27.24 20.59
CA GLY A 178 7.23 -28.68 20.94
C GLY A 178 5.87 -29.26 21.37
N THR A 179 4.80 -28.47 21.40
CA THR A 179 3.46 -28.94 21.83
C THR A 179 2.57 -29.35 20.65
N PHE A 180 1.54 -30.17 20.89
CA PHE A 180 0.51 -30.54 19.90
C PHE A 180 -0.20 -29.31 19.30
N LEU A 181 -0.36 -28.25 20.10
CA LEU A 181 -0.84 -26.94 19.66
C LEU A 181 0.02 -26.36 18.51
N GLY A 182 1.30 -26.75 18.41
CA GLY A 182 2.19 -26.35 17.34
C GLY A 182 1.73 -26.79 15.95
N THR A 183 1.16 -27.99 15.79
CA THR A 183 0.68 -28.47 14.48
C THR A 183 -0.60 -27.76 14.05
N LEU A 184 -1.57 -27.62 14.97
CA LEU A 184 -2.79 -26.86 14.73
C LEU A 184 -2.46 -25.39 14.40
N ASN A 185 -1.49 -24.82 15.11
CA ASN A 185 -0.97 -23.49 14.84
C ASN A 185 -0.41 -23.38 13.41
N ARG A 186 0.33 -24.36 12.89
CA ARG A 186 0.82 -24.32 11.50
C ARG A 186 -0.30 -24.36 10.46
N ILE A 187 -1.29 -25.24 10.62
CA ILE A 187 -2.42 -25.34 9.69
C ILE A 187 -3.25 -24.05 9.72
N GLY A 188 -3.58 -23.52 10.90
CA GLY A 188 -4.24 -22.23 11.01
C GLY A 188 -3.39 -21.11 10.39
N GLY A 189 -2.07 -21.19 10.54
CA GLY A 189 -1.12 -20.28 9.90
C GLY A 189 -1.24 -20.27 8.39
N PHE A 190 -1.44 -21.43 7.76
CA PHE A 190 -1.65 -21.53 6.32
C PHE A 190 -2.91 -20.75 5.88
N ILE A 191 -4.03 -20.99 6.54
CA ILE A 191 -5.32 -20.34 6.22
C ILE A 191 -5.22 -18.83 6.46
N ALA A 192 -4.75 -18.42 7.63
CA ALA A 192 -4.60 -17.00 7.97
C ALA A 192 -3.60 -16.28 7.05
N GLY A 193 -2.49 -16.93 6.69
CA GLY A 193 -1.51 -16.37 5.76
C GLY A 193 -2.09 -16.15 4.37
N GLY A 194 -2.88 -17.10 3.87
CA GLY A 194 -3.60 -16.97 2.60
C GLY A 194 -4.64 -15.84 2.66
N ALA A 195 -5.45 -15.80 3.71
CA ALA A 195 -6.48 -14.77 3.90
C ALA A 195 -5.88 -13.36 4.00
N VAL A 196 -4.80 -13.18 4.77
CA VAL A 196 -4.12 -11.88 4.90
C VAL A 196 -3.53 -11.44 3.56
N ASN A 197 -2.86 -12.32 2.82
CA ASN A 197 -2.31 -11.94 1.51
C ASN A 197 -3.40 -11.67 0.48
N ALA A 198 -4.49 -12.44 0.49
CA ALA A 198 -5.65 -12.15 -0.34
C ALA A 198 -6.18 -10.75 -0.02
N PHE A 199 -6.42 -10.44 1.26
CA PHE A 199 -6.85 -9.11 1.69
C PHE A 199 -5.87 -8.00 1.26
N LEU A 200 -4.56 -8.21 1.37
CA LEU A 200 -3.56 -7.25 0.92
C LEU A 200 -3.61 -7.04 -0.60
N SER A 201 -3.81 -8.09 -1.40
CA SER A 201 -4.03 -7.96 -2.85
C SER A 201 -5.30 -7.17 -3.15
N LEU A 202 -6.39 -7.42 -2.42
CA LEU A 202 -7.64 -6.66 -2.56
C LEU A 202 -7.41 -5.17 -2.25
N LEU A 203 -6.71 -4.87 -1.16
CA LEU A 203 -6.39 -3.49 -0.76
C LEU A 203 -5.48 -2.81 -1.79
N PHE A 204 -4.50 -3.53 -2.33
CA PHE A 204 -3.66 -3.03 -3.42
C PHE A 204 -4.49 -2.66 -4.66
N PHE A 205 -5.42 -3.53 -5.08
CA PHE A 205 -6.31 -3.24 -6.21
C PHE A 205 -7.27 -2.09 -5.96
N PHE A 206 -7.76 -1.97 -4.73
CA PHE A 206 -8.56 -0.83 -4.32
C PHE A 206 -7.79 0.49 -4.48
N ILE A 207 -6.53 0.54 -4.02
CA ILE A 207 -5.65 1.72 -4.17
C ILE A 207 -5.33 1.99 -5.65
N LEU A 208 -5.20 0.95 -6.48
CA LEU A 208 -4.90 1.10 -7.91
C LEU A 208 -6.10 1.61 -8.72
N THR A 209 -7.32 1.42 -8.24
CA THR A 209 -8.58 1.76 -8.95
C THR A 209 -8.62 3.18 -9.54
N PRO A 210 -8.28 4.27 -8.82
CA PRO A 210 -8.26 5.61 -9.41
C PRO A 210 -7.27 5.75 -10.57
N PHE A 211 -6.12 5.08 -10.51
CA PHE A 211 -5.14 5.09 -11.60
C PHE A 211 -5.64 4.32 -12.83
N LEU A 212 -6.41 3.25 -12.61
CA LEU A 212 -7.04 2.50 -13.69
C LEU A 212 -8.12 3.31 -14.42
N ALA A 213 -8.86 4.16 -13.70
CA ALA A 213 -9.83 5.07 -14.32
C ALA A 213 -9.14 6.08 -15.25
N VAL A 214 -7.99 6.61 -14.84
CA VAL A 214 -7.15 7.47 -15.71
C VAL A 214 -6.62 6.69 -16.91
N GLY A 215 -6.19 5.45 -16.71
CA GLY A 215 -5.74 4.55 -17.78
C GLY A 215 -6.83 4.25 -18.81
N ALA A 216 -8.07 4.05 -18.36
CA ALA A 216 -9.22 3.83 -19.24
C ALA A 216 -9.51 5.04 -20.14
N ALA A 217 -9.30 6.26 -19.64
CA ALA A 217 -9.48 7.50 -20.39
C ALA A 217 -8.35 7.79 -21.39
N ALA A 218 -7.14 7.25 -21.16
CA ALA A 218 -5.97 7.53 -21.99
C ALA A 218 -5.98 6.82 -23.36
N HIS A 219 -6.84 5.81 -23.57
CA HIS A 219 -6.99 4.97 -24.78
C HIS A 219 -5.74 4.25 -25.31
N GLN A 220 -4.53 4.58 -24.83
CA GLN A 220 -3.25 3.99 -25.22
C GLN A 220 -2.20 4.16 -24.10
N GLY A 221 -1.13 3.37 -24.16
CA GLY A 221 -0.01 3.43 -23.22
C GLY A 221 -0.07 2.39 -22.09
N ILE A 222 0.93 2.43 -21.20
CA ILE A 222 1.12 1.42 -20.14
C ILE A 222 -0.10 1.34 -19.20
N LEU A 223 -0.69 2.47 -18.84
CA LEU A 223 -1.87 2.51 -17.95
C LEU A 223 -3.11 1.88 -18.61
N TYR A 224 -3.29 2.04 -19.92
CA TYR A 224 -4.37 1.39 -20.66
C TYR A 224 -4.18 -0.14 -20.71
N ASN A 225 -2.95 -0.62 -20.91
CA ASN A 225 -2.65 -2.06 -20.86
C ASN A 225 -2.94 -2.64 -19.46
N PHE A 226 -2.61 -1.92 -18.39
CA PHE A 226 -3.00 -2.33 -17.03
C PHE A 226 -4.52 -2.36 -16.88
N TYR A 227 -5.24 -1.36 -17.39
CA TYR A 227 -6.69 -1.35 -17.35
C TYR A 227 -7.32 -2.57 -18.05
N GLU A 228 -6.88 -2.93 -19.26
CA GLU A 228 -7.37 -4.13 -19.96
C GLU A 228 -7.05 -5.42 -19.18
N LEU A 229 -5.84 -5.56 -18.62
CA LEU A 229 -5.49 -6.69 -17.76
C LEU A 229 -6.40 -6.80 -16.52
N PHE A 230 -6.82 -5.67 -15.94
CA PHE A 230 -7.72 -5.64 -14.80
C PHE A 230 -9.16 -5.96 -15.16
N LYS A 231 -9.62 -5.47 -16.30
CA LYS A 231 -10.98 -5.68 -16.81
C LYS A 231 -11.27 -7.14 -17.09
N GLU A 232 -10.27 -7.87 -17.59
CA GLU A 232 -10.38 -9.31 -17.86
C GLU A 232 -10.16 -10.20 -16.62
N SER A 233 -9.82 -9.63 -15.46
CA SER A 233 -9.54 -10.39 -14.24
C SER A 233 -10.81 -10.88 -13.55
N VAL A 234 -10.86 -12.19 -13.31
CA VAL A 234 -11.94 -12.83 -12.56
C VAL A 234 -11.91 -12.39 -11.09
N PHE A 235 -10.71 -12.26 -10.50
CA PHE A 235 -10.55 -11.84 -9.11
C PHE A 235 -11.06 -10.41 -8.87
N VAL A 236 -10.76 -9.48 -9.78
CA VAL A 236 -11.23 -8.09 -9.69
C VAL A 236 -12.76 -8.02 -9.73
N SER A 237 -13.39 -8.83 -10.59
CA SER A 237 -14.86 -8.91 -10.66
C SER A 237 -15.47 -9.39 -9.34
N TYR A 238 -14.91 -10.44 -8.72
CA TYR A 238 -15.37 -10.90 -7.41
C TYR A 238 -15.12 -9.89 -6.29
N LEU A 239 -14.00 -9.16 -6.35
CA LEU A 239 -13.69 -8.08 -5.42
C LEU A 239 -14.75 -6.98 -5.46
N PHE A 240 -15.10 -6.48 -6.64
CA PHE A 240 -16.12 -5.44 -6.78
C PHE A 240 -17.49 -5.92 -6.29
N LYS A 241 -17.84 -7.19 -6.56
CA LYS A 241 -19.07 -7.81 -6.06
C LYS A 241 -19.08 -7.94 -4.53
N PHE A 242 -17.93 -8.26 -3.93
CA PHE A 242 -17.78 -8.31 -2.48
C PHE A 242 -17.92 -6.91 -1.87
N LEU A 243 -17.21 -5.90 -2.41
CA LEU A 243 -17.26 -4.53 -1.91
C LEU A 243 -18.66 -3.90 -2.03
N SER A 244 -19.37 -4.14 -3.14
CA SER A 244 -20.75 -3.66 -3.30
C SER A 244 -21.70 -4.32 -2.31
N SER A 245 -21.48 -5.59 -1.96
CA SER A 245 -22.26 -6.28 -0.92
C SER A 245 -22.06 -5.69 0.48
N VAL A 246 -20.83 -5.25 0.81
CA VAL A 246 -20.54 -4.60 2.10
C VAL A 246 -21.18 -3.20 2.17
N LYS A 247 -21.16 -2.45 1.06
CA LYS A 247 -21.74 -1.10 1.01
C LYS A 247 -23.27 -1.09 1.14
N GLY A 248 -23.96 -2.15 0.73
CA GLY A 248 -25.41 -2.27 0.88
C GLY A 248 -25.92 -2.67 2.27
N GLY A 249 -25.01 -2.92 3.22
CA GLY A 249 -25.33 -3.36 4.60
C GLY A 249 -25.16 -2.29 5.68
N PHE A 250 -24.83 -1.05 5.31
CA PHE A 250 -24.73 0.12 6.20
C PHE A 250 -25.67 1.20 5.69
#